data_AF-A0A934KJS2-F1
#
_entry.id   AF-A0A934KJS2-F1
#
_cell.length_a   1.000
_cell.length_b   1.000
_cell.length_c   1.000
_cell.angle_alpha   90.00
_cell.angle_beta   90.00
_cell.angle_gamma   90.00
#
_symmetry.space_group_name_H-M   'P 1'
#
loop_
_entity.id
_entity.type
_entity.pdbx_description
1 polymer ?
#
loop_
_entity_poly.entity_id
_entity_poly.type
_entity_poly.pdbx_seq_one_letter_code
_entity_poly.pdbx_strand_id
1 'polypeptide(L)'
;MGAGLRSFPPDALAAYRRAVDEPSRGLELARLLRRLEGRGWQVDGASLSRVPAPYPRDHERAGLLRHRGLVMRRSDLLADALFVPELPAHLVEAYRSLKPLHRWLVNLQAGTFVPPL
;
A
#
# COMPACT_ATOMS: atom_id res chain seq x y z
N MET A 1 3.06 2.27 -13.61
CA MET A 1 2.88 3.24 -12.52
C MET A 1 2.71 2.52 -11.18
N GLY A 2 3.03 3.19 -10.07
CA GLY A 2 2.80 2.62 -8.74
C GLY A 2 3.20 3.56 -7.60
N ALA A 3 2.72 3.26 -6.40
CA ALA A 3 3.10 3.97 -5.18
C ALA A 3 3.09 3.03 -3.97
N GLY A 4 3.95 3.34 -2.99
CA GLY A 4 4.06 2.62 -1.73
C GLY A 4 5.51 2.49 -1.27
N LEU A 5 5.76 1.55 -0.37
CA LEU A 5 7.08 1.26 0.18
C LEU A 5 7.50 -0.16 -0.22
N ARG A 6 8.57 -0.29 -1.01
CA ARG A 6 9.09 -1.60 -1.46
C ARG A 6 9.54 -2.48 -0.29
N SER A 7 10.06 -1.85 0.76
CA SER A 7 10.32 -2.43 2.07
C SER A 7 10.11 -1.36 3.14
N PHE A 8 9.52 -1.73 4.25
CA PHE A 8 9.45 -0.88 5.44
C PHE A 8 10.80 -0.88 6.17
N PRO A 9 11.28 0.29 6.63
CA PRO A 9 12.27 0.37 7.70
C PRO A 9 11.78 -0.36 8.96
N PRO A 10 12.66 -0.82 9.88
CA PRO A 10 12.27 -1.59 11.06
C PRO A 10 11.14 -0.94 11.89
N ASP A 11 11.25 0.35 12.21
CA ASP A 11 10.25 1.08 13.01
C ASP A 11 8.90 1.19 12.28
N ALA A 12 8.96 1.48 10.98
CA ALA A 12 7.77 1.54 10.13
C ALA A 12 7.12 0.16 9.95
N LEU A 13 7.89 -0.93 9.95
CA LEU A 13 7.37 -2.30 9.84
C LEU A 13 6.60 -2.68 11.11
N ALA A 14 7.13 -2.32 12.28
CA ALA A 14 6.43 -2.51 13.54
C ALA A 14 5.14 -1.67 13.62
N ALA A 15 5.20 -0.40 13.19
CA ALA A 15 4.02 0.47 13.11
C ALA A 15 2.97 -0.06 12.12
N TYR A 16 3.40 -0.51 10.95
CA TYR A 16 2.55 -1.15 9.94
C TYR A 16 1.82 -2.36 10.52
N ARG A 17 2.53 -3.29 11.15
CA ARG A 17 1.91 -4.51 11.70
C ARG A 17 0.94 -4.20 12.83
N ARG A 18 1.25 -3.25 13.73
CA ARG A 18 0.30 -2.76 14.74
C ARG A 18 -0.96 -2.16 14.11
N ALA A 19 -0.80 -1.33 13.08
CA ALA A 19 -1.95 -0.74 12.37
C ALA A 19 -2.77 -1.78 11.61
N VAL A 20 -2.13 -2.84 11.10
CA VAL A 20 -2.84 -3.97 10.46
C VAL A 20 -3.57 -4.83 11.50
N ASP A 21 -3.01 -5.03 12.69
CA ASP A 21 -3.65 -5.80 13.76
C ASP A 21 -4.86 -5.06 14.35
N GLU A 22 -4.76 -3.74 14.49
CA GLU A 22 -5.85 -2.88 14.96
C GLU A 22 -7.11 -3.01 14.07
N PRO A 23 -8.29 -3.37 14.61
CA PRO A 23 -9.49 -3.68 13.82
C PRO A 23 -9.91 -2.58 12.84
N SER A 24 -9.91 -1.31 13.30
CA SER A 24 -10.37 -0.18 12.48
C SER A 24 -9.40 0.12 11.32
N ARG A 25 -8.12 0.33 11.65
CA ARG A 25 -7.07 0.67 10.67
C ARG A 25 -6.76 -0.48 9.73
N GLY A 26 -6.76 -1.72 10.23
CA GLY A 26 -6.55 -2.91 9.43
C GLY A 26 -7.69 -3.12 8.43
N LEU A 27 -8.94 -2.92 8.85
CA LEU A 27 -10.10 -2.99 7.96
C LEU A 27 -10.10 -1.85 6.93
N GLU A 28 -9.71 -0.63 7.33
CA GLU A 28 -9.53 0.50 6.43
C GLU A 28 -8.54 0.16 5.30
N LEU A 29 -7.34 -0.34 5.65
CA LEU A 29 -6.35 -0.74 4.67
C LEU A 29 -6.86 -1.84 3.75
N ALA A 30 -7.48 -2.90 4.31
CA ALA A 30 -8.02 -4.00 3.52
C ALA A 30 -9.08 -3.52 2.50
N ARG A 31 -9.97 -2.60 2.91
CA ARG A 31 -10.97 -2.00 2.01
C ARG A 31 -10.32 -1.14 0.93
N LEU A 32 -9.28 -0.40 1.28
CA LEU A 32 -8.55 0.45 0.35
C LEU A 32 -7.84 -0.37 -0.72
N LEU A 33 -7.15 -1.44 -0.34
CA LEU A 33 -6.46 -2.33 -1.28
C LEU A 33 -7.45 -3.00 -2.23
N ARG A 34 -8.55 -3.57 -1.70
CA ARG A 34 -9.62 -4.14 -2.53
C ARG A 34 -10.21 -3.15 -3.55
N ARG A 35 -10.38 -1.89 -3.15
CA ARG A 35 -10.86 -0.84 -4.06
C ARG A 35 -9.87 -0.57 -5.20
N LEU A 36 -8.58 -0.58 -4.91
CA LEU A 36 -7.54 -0.38 -5.92
C LEU A 36 -7.43 -1.61 -6.83
N GLU A 37 -7.53 -2.82 -6.29
CA GLU A 37 -7.58 -4.06 -7.06
C GLU A 37 -8.75 -4.06 -8.05
N GLY A 38 -9.93 -3.62 -7.62
CA GLY A 38 -11.09 -3.43 -8.51
C GLY A 38 -10.88 -2.37 -9.61
N ARG A 39 -9.83 -1.56 -9.55
CA ARG A 39 -9.41 -0.58 -10.58
C ARG A 39 -8.19 -1.04 -11.39
N GLY A 40 -7.85 -2.32 -11.30
CA GLY A 40 -6.74 -2.94 -12.04
C GLY A 40 -5.35 -2.74 -11.41
N TRP A 41 -5.26 -2.21 -10.19
CA TRP A 41 -3.99 -2.17 -9.46
C TRP A 41 -3.68 -3.53 -8.83
N GLN A 42 -2.40 -3.86 -8.69
CA GLN A 42 -1.93 -5.10 -8.10
C GLN A 42 -1.11 -4.78 -6.84
N VAL A 43 -1.33 -5.54 -5.77
CA VAL A 43 -0.47 -5.50 -4.59
C VAL A 43 0.88 -6.16 -4.93
N ASP A 44 1.95 -5.49 -4.56
CA ASP A 44 3.36 -5.88 -4.76
C ASP A 44 4.16 -5.50 -3.50
N GLY A 45 5.43 -5.93 -3.44
CA GLY A 45 6.33 -5.70 -2.31
C GLY A 45 6.78 -7.00 -1.65
N ALA A 46 7.88 -6.91 -0.88
CA ALA A 46 8.43 -8.07 -0.19
C ALA A 46 7.40 -8.66 0.78
N SER A 47 7.29 -9.98 0.84
CA SER A 47 6.36 -10.68 1.73
C SER A 47 7.00 -11.92 2.34
N LEU A 48 6.54 -12.30 3.52
CA LEU A 48 6.94 -13.51 4.23
C LEU A 48 6.07 -14.70 3.81
N SER A 49 6.62 -15.90 3.85
CA SER A 49 5.86 -17.14 3.61
C SER A 49 4.87 -17.46 4.73
N ARG A 50 5.10 -16.95 5.94
CA ARG A 50 4.29 -17.20 7.14
C ARG A 50 3.96 -15.90 7.87
N VAL A 51 2.86 -15.92 8.62
CA VAL A 51 2.50 -14.82 9.51
C VAL A 51 3.58 -14.69 10.58
N PRO A 52 4.15 -13.49 10.81
CA PRO A 52 5.17 -13.30 11.83
C PRO A 52 4.56 -13.33 13.25
N ALA A 53 5.34 -13.77 14.24
CA ALA A 53 4.99 -13.59 15.64
C ALA A 53 4.87 -12.09 16.00
N PRO A 54 4.03 -11.70 16.98
CA PRO A 54 3.20 -12.55 17.84
C PRO A 54 1.81 -12.90 17.26
N TYR A 55 1.55 -12.62 15.98
CA TYR A 55 0.20 -12.73 15.44
C TYR A 55 -0.23 -14.19 15.16
N PRO A 56 -1.51 -14.54 15.40
CA PRO A 56 -2.05 -15.86 15.08
C PRO A 56 -1.94 -16.19 13.59
N ARG A 57 -1.73 -17.47 13.25
CA ARG A 57 -1.61 -17.92 11.86
C ARG A 57 -2.90 -17.70 11.06
N ASP A 58 -4.04 -17.79 11.73
CA ASP A 58 -5.41 -17.64 11.24
C ASP A 58 -5.96 -16.22 11.41
N HIS A 59 -5.10 -15.24 11.72
CA HIS A 59 -5.50 -13.84 11.82
C HIS A 59 -6.28 -13.39 10.57
N GLU A 60 -7.38 -12.66 10.76
CA GLU A 60 -8.27 -12.21 9.68
C GLU A 60 -7.55 -11.43 8.56
N ARG A 61 -6.44 -10.77 8.90
CA ARG A 61 -5.58 -10.01 7.99
C ARG A 61 -4.19 -10.65 7.81
N ALA A 62 -4.08 -11.96 7.95
CA ALA A 62 -2.82 -12.72 7.84
C ALA A 62 -2.04 -12.42 6.56
N GLY A 63 -2.71 -12.24 5.42
CA GLY A 63 -2.06 -11.82 4.17
C GLY A 63 -1.35 -10.48 4.31
N LEU A 64 -1.98 -9.50 4.96
CA LEU A 64 -1.40 -8.18 5.17
C LEU A 64 -0.22 -8.20 6.13
N LEU A 65 -0.29 -8.98 7.20
CA LEU A 65 0.78 -9.12 8.20
C LEU A 65 2.07 -9.73 7.63
N ARG A 66 1.97 -10.50 6.54
CA ARG A 66 3.13 -11.08 5.84
C ARG A 66 3.91 -10.04 5.05
N HIS A 67 3.30 -8.93 4.65
CA HIS A 67 4.00 -7.90 3.89
C HIS A 67 5.10 -7.25 4.73
N ARG A 68 6.29 -7.19 4.12
CA ARG A 68 7.44 -6.40 4.53
C ARG A 68 7.59 -5.12 3.72
N GLY A 69 6.83 -4.99 2.65
CA GLY A 69 6.63 -3.78 1.87
C GLY A 69 5.25 -3.87 1.22
N LEU A 70 4.69 -2.71 0.93
CA LEU A 70 3.37 -2.58 0.32
C LEU A 70 3.46 -1.57 -0.81
N VAL A 71 3.30 -2.05 -2.04
CA VAL A 71 3.28 -1.23 -3.25
C VAL A 71 2.06 -1.59 -4.06
N MET A 72 1.32 -0.59 -4.54
CA MET A 72 0.33 -0.81 -5.59
C MET A 72 0.98 -0.51 -6.93
N ARG A 73 0.93 -1.47 -7.85
CA ARG A 73 1.49 -1.34 -9.20
C ARG A 73 0.41 -1.58 -10.24
N ARG A 74 0.45 -0.80 -11.32
CA ARG A 74 -0.36 -1.03 -12.52
C ARG A 74 0.50 -0.73 -13.75
N SER A 75 0.76 -1.76 -14.56
CA SER A 75 1.69 -1.68 -15.70
C SER A 75 1.01 -1.30 -17.01
N ASP A 76 -0.25 -1.66 -17.18
CA ASP A 76 -1.09 -1.42 -18.37
C ASP A 76 -1.69 0.00 -18.42
N LEU A 77 -1.70 0.72 -17.29
CA LEU A 77 -2.46 1.97 -17.12
C LEU A 77 -2.27 3.01 -18.23
N LEU A 78 -1.05 3.11 -18.78
CA LEU A 78 -0.69 4.12 -19.77
C LEU A 78 -0.45 3.52 -21.16
N ALA A 79 -0.63 2.21 -21.35
CA ALA A 79 -0.28 1.54 -22.60
C ALA A 79 -0.88 2.24 -23.83
N ASP A 80 -2.14 2.70 -23.71
CA ASP A 80 -2.87 3.39 -24.79
C ASP A 80 -2.75 4.93 -24.73
N ALA A 81 -2.12 5.48 -23.68
CA ALA A 81 -2.08 6.92 -23.39
C ALA A 81 -0.66 7.53 -23.45
N LEU A 82 0.36 6.75 -23.83
CA LEU A 82 1.77 7.19 -23.75
C LEU A 82 2.15 8.35 -24.69
N PHE A 83 1.34 8.64 -25.71
CA PHE A 83 1.64 9.65 -26.73
C PHE A 83 0.46 10.56 -27.05
N VAL A 84 -0.51 10.66 -26.14
CA VAL A 84 -1.70 11.51 -26.32
C VAL A 84 -1.61 12.78 -25.46
N PRO A 85 -2.18 13.92 -25.91
CA PRO A 85 -2.19 15.16 -25.13
C PRO A 85 -2.81 15.04 -23.73
N GLU A 86 -3.68 14.04 -23.52
CA GLU A 86 -4.39 13.76 -22.27
C GLU A 86 -3.52 13.03 -21.24
N LEU A 87 -2.30 12.61 -21.58
CA LEU A 87 -1.40 11.89 -20.67
C LEU A 87 -1.27 12.54 -19.28
N PRO A 88 -1.11 13.87 -19.14
CA PRO A 88 -1.06 14.51 -17.82
C PRO A 88 -2.34 14.27 -16.99
N ALA A 89 -3.51 14.27 -17.62
CA ALA A 89 -4.77 13.99 -16.93
C ALA A 89 -4.84 12.54 -16.45
N HIS A 90 -4.42 11.57 -17.27
CA HIS A 90 -4.33 10.16 -16.87
C HIS A 90 -3.37 9.93 -15.71
N LEU A 91 -2.21 10.61 -15.71
CA LEU A 91 -1.26 10.57 -14.60
C LEU A 91 -1.88 11.13 -13.31
N VAL A 92 -2.50 12.30 -13.38
CA VAL A 92 -3.15 12.94 -12.22
C VAL A 92 -4.24 12.05 -11.63
N GLU A 93 -5.09 11.45 -12.46
CA GLU A 93 -6.14 10.53 -11.99
C GLU A 93 -5.57 9.28 -11.31
N ALA A 94 -4.49 8.72 -11.86
CA ALA A 94 -3.83 7.60 -11.26
C ALA A 94 -3.19 7.95 -9.90
N TYR A 95 -2.51 9.11 -9.80
CA TYR A 95 -2.01 9.62 -8.52
C TYR A 95 -3.14 9.88 -7.51
N ARG A 96 -4.27 10.47 -7.94
CA ARG A 96 -5.46 10.68 -7.11
C ARG A 96 -5.99 9.36 -6.56
N SER A 97 -5.98 8.30 -7.38
CA SER A 97 -6.40 6.96 -6.94
C SER A 97 -5.51 6.38 -5.84
N LEU A 98 -4.19 6.62 -5.91
CA LEU A 98 -3.19 6.12 -4.96
C LEU A 98 -3.05 7.00 -3.70
N LYS A 99 -3.53 8.25 -3.75
CA LYS A 99 -3.42 9.22 -2.65
C LYS A 99 -3.92 8.69 -1.29
N PRO A 100 -5.05 7.96 -1.21
CA PRO A 100 -5.49 7.37 0.06
C PRO A 100 -4.46 6.38 0.63
N LEU A 101 -3.86 5.52 -0.20
CA LEU A 101 -2.83 4.57 0.25
C LEU A 101 -1.61 5.33 0.77
N HIS A 102 -1.14 6.31 0.00
CA HIS A 102 -0.01 7.14 0.38
C HIS A 102 -0.24 7.82 1.73
N ARG A 103 -1.42 8.41 1.94
CA ARG A 103 -1.80 9.02 3.22
C ARG A 103 -1.83 8.00 4.35
N TRP A 104 -2.39 6.83 4.13
CA TRP A 104 -2.41 5.76 5.14
C TRP A 104 -0.99 5.36 5.56
N LEU A 105 -0.07 5.23 4.60
CA LEU A 105 1.34 4.88 4.84
C LEU A 105 2.11 5.99 5.56
N VAL A 106 1.93 7.26 5.16
CA VAL A 106 2.56 8.40 5.85
C VAL A 106 2.04 8.54 7.29
N ASN A 107 0.75 8.23 7.51
CA ASN A 107 0.12 8.26 8.82
C ASN A 107 0.42 7.01 9.68
N LEU A 108 1.34 6.14 9.25
CA LEU A 108 1.88 5.09 10.14
C LEU A 108 2.62 5.69 11.34
N GLN A 109 3.03 6.96 11.27
CA GLN A 109 3.76 7.65 12.33
C GLN A 109 3.00 8.89 12.84
N ALA A 110 2.47 8.80 14.06
CA ALA A 110 2.39 9.94 14.98
C ALA A 110 3.72 10.10 15.77
N GLY A 111 4.84 9.78 15.12
CA GLY A 111 6.18 9.76 15.68
C GLY A 111 7.21 9.66 14.55
N THR A 112 7.44 10.80 13.90
CA THR A 112 8.59 11.13 13.04
C THR A 112 8.74 10.33 11.73
N PHE A 113 7.83 10.55 10.77
CA PHE A 113 8.17 10.44 9.34
C PHE A 113 8.47 11.85 8.82
N VAL A 114 9.74 12.18 8.58
CA VAL A 114 10.12 13.36 7.80
C VAL A 114 10.51 12.85 6.41
N PRO A 115 9.69 13.10 5.37
CA PRO A 115 10.10 12.74 4.01
C PRO A 115 11.33 13.55 3.60
N PRO A 116 12.33 12.95 2.92
CA PRO A 116 13.41 13.73 2.31
C PRO A 116 12.83 14.61 1.18
N LEU A 117 13.27 15.87 1.15
CA LEU A 117 13.03 16.82 0.06
C LEU A 117 13.74 16.38 -1.23
#